data_AF-A0A9D8G5X4-F1
#
_entry.id   AF-A0A9D8G5X4-F1
#
_cell.length_a   1.000
_cell.length_b   1.000
_cell.length_c   1.000
_cell.angle_alpha   90.00
_cell.angle_beta   90.00
_cell.angle_gamma   90.00
#
_symmetry.space_group_name_H-M   'P 1'
#
loop_
_entity.id
_entity.type
_entity.pdbx_description
1 polymer ?
#
loop_
_entity_poly.entity_id
_entity_poly.type
_entity_poly.pdbx_seq_one_letter_code
_entity_poly.pdbx_strand_id
1 'polypeptide(L)'
;MTISLTQLDPVIRSRSLLTHYFYKQKWNMGELTKEELVVYAKEYFHLAKRVPGIVSRVKQRAVAAGRTDITSDIEKNIEEETQHVDLWKRFAKSLGVSDAEMEAYIPSKTTQDAVSDLEKLAEGSLEDGVTAMYAMELSLPEIAKTKKEGLCEFYGLTSKDAHVYFDEHLNEEEHFSVWRKVEV
;
A
#
# COMPACT_ATOMS: atom_id res chain seq x y z
N MET A 1 -7.60 24.01 15.82
CA MET A 1 -8.72 23.05 15.86
C MET A 1 -8.21 21.81 15.18
N THR A 2 -8.20 20.69 15.89
CA THR A 2 -7.92 19.37 15.32
C THR A 2 -9.20 18.80 14.72
N ILE A 3 -9.08 17.91 13.73
CA ILE A 3 -10.17 17.21 13.06
C ILE A 3 -9.94 15.69 13.13
N SER A 4 -11.03 14.93 13.02
CA SER A 4 -10.92 13.48 12.79
C SER A 4 -10.45 13.22 11.36
N LEU A 5 -9.56 12.24 11.18
CA LEU A 5 -9.13 11.77 9.86
C LEU A 5 -10.30 11.35 8.96
N THR A 6 -11.41 10.88 9.54
CA THR A 6 -12.62 10.51 8.78
C THR A 6 -13.24 11.69 8.00
N GLN A 7 -12.96 12.93 8.40
CA GLN A 7 -13.38 14.11 7.65
C GLN A 7 -12.62 14.25 6.32
N LEU A 8 -11.49 13.55 6.16
CA LEU A 8 -10.71 13.49 4.92
C LEU A 8 -11.22 12.42 3.94
N ASP A 9 -12.10 11.50 4.37
CA ASP A 9 -12.62 10.42 3.53
C ASP A 9 -13.16 10.92 2.17
N PRO A 10 -13.97 11.99 2.09
CA PRO A 10 -14.47 12.47 0.81
C PRO A 10 -13.35 12.90 -0.15
N VAL A 11 -12.32 13.59 0.35
CA VAL A 11 -11.21 14.04 -0.51
C VAL A 11 -10.32 12.87 -0.92
N ILE A 12 -10.01 11.95 -0.01
CA ILE A 12 -9.23 10.73 -0.31
C ILE A 12 -9.95 9.90 -1.37
N ARG A 13 -11.24 9.62 -1.18
CA ARG A 13 -12.06 8.84 -2.13
C ARG A 13 -12.20 9.52 -3.49
N SER A 14 -12.37 10.85 -3.51
CA SER A 14 -12.43 11.61 -4.78
C SER A 14 -11.13 11.55 -5.59
N ARG A 15 -10.01 11.24 -4.93
CA ARG A 15 -8.67 11.10 -5.52
C ARG A 15 -8.19 9.65 -5.59
N SER A 16 -9.10 8.68 -5.43
CA SER A 16 -8.77 7.25 -5.49
C SER A 16 -8.01 6.89 -6.77
N LEU A 17 -7.00 6.02 -6.64
CA LEU A 17 -6.24 5.49 -7.78
C LEU A 17 -7.16 4.81 -8.82
N LEU A 18 -8.31 4.27 -8.40
CA LEU A 18 -9.28 3.66 -9.30
C LEU A 18 -9.92 4.66 -10.28
N THR A 19 -9.74 5.96 -10.06
CA THR A 19 -10.15 7.01 -10.99
C THR A 19 -9.12 7.31 -12.08
N HIS A 20 -7.87 6.87 -11.90
CA HIS A 20 -6.76 7.10 -12.82
C HIS A 20 -6.89 6.27 -14.10
N TYR A 21 -6.38 6.79 -15.22
CA TYR A 21 -6.42 6.13 -16.53
C TYR A 21 -5.86 4.69 -16.50
N PHE A 22 -4.80 4.47 -15.72
CA PHE A 22 -4.22 3.14 -15.53
C PHE A 22 -5.26 2.11 -15.04
N TYR A 23 -6.06 2.44 -14.02
CA TYR A 23 -7.08 1.49 -13.55
C TYR A 23 -8.31 1.50 -14.46
N LYS A 24 -8.85 2.68 -14.78
CA LYS A 24 -10.09 2.80 -15.57
C LYS A 24 -10.01 2.16 -16.95
N GLN A 25 -8.89 2.34 -17.64
CA GLN A 25 -8.71 1.85 -19.00
C GLN A 25 -7.82 0.62 -19.03
N LYS A 26 -6.60 0.71 -18.48
CA LYS A 26 -5.61 -0.35 -18.70
C LYS A 26 -5.94 -1.63 -17.92
N TRP A 27 -6.15 -1.50 -16.61
CA TRP A 27 -6.40 -2.64 -15.74
C TRP A 27 -7.80 -3.21 -15.95
N ASN A 28 -8.84 -2.37 -15.82
CA ASN A 28 -10.24 -2.82 -15.78
C ASN A 28 -10.77 -3.31 -17.13
N MET A 29 -10.09 -2.99 -18.23
CA MET A 29 -10.46 -3.46 -19.58
C MET A 29 -9.53 -4.58 -20.08
N GLY A 30 -8.62 -5.09 -19.24
CA GLY A 30 -7.69 -6.16 -19.63
C GLY A 30 -6.69 -5.75 -20.72
N GLU A 31 -6.35 -4.47 -20.83
CA GLU A 31 -5.47 -3.95 -21.89
C GLU A 31 -3.98 -3.99 -21.55
N LEU A 32 -3.59 -4.42 -20.35
CA LEU A 32 -2.18 -4.57 -20.01
C LEU A 32 -1.61 -5.81 -20.68
N THR A 33 -0.38 -5.73 -21.17
CA THR A 33 0.36 -6.95 -21.54
C THR A 33 0.91 -7.65 -20.29
N LYS A 34 1.34 -8.91 -20.44
CA LYS A 34 2.01 -9.63 -19.36
C LYS A 34 3.30 -8.92 -18.93
N GLU A 35 4.03 -8.34 -19.88
CA GLU A 35 5.25 -7.56 -19.62
C GLU A 35 4.94 -6.29 -18.83
N GLU A 36 3.84 -5.60 -19.13
CA GLU A 36 3.39 -4.43 -18.36
C GLU A 36 2.98 -4.81 -16.93
N LEU A 37 2.32 -5.95 -16.73
CA LEU A 37 2.03 -6.48 -15.38
C LEU A 37 3.31 -6.81 -14.60
N VAL A 38 4.33 -7.36 -15.26
CA VAL A 38 5.64 -7.62 -14.66
C VAL A 38 6.33 -6.31 -14.25
N VAL A 39 6.32 -5.29 -15.11
CA VAL A 39 6.85 -3.95 -14.77
C VAL A 39 6.09 -3.36 -13.60
N TYR A 40 4.76 -3.41 -13.63
CA TYR A 40 3.91 -2.95 -12.52
C TYR A 40 4.26 -3.64 -11.21
N ALA A 41 4.42 -4.97 -11.20
CA ALA A 41 4.78 -5.73 -10.01
C ALA A 41 6.14 -5.31 -9.43
N LYS A 42 7.13 -5.08 -10.30
CA LYS A 42 8.48 -4.65 -9.94
C LYS A 42 8.53 -3.22 -9.42
N GLU A 43 7.80 -2.29 -10.05
CA GLU A 43 7.69 -0.89 -9.60
C GLU A 43 7.00 -0.80 -8.24
N TYR A 44 5.84 -1.44 -8.08
CA TYR A 44 5.07 -1.37 -6.83
C TYR A 44 5.77 -2.06 -5.66
N PHE A 45 6.61 -3.06 -5.93
CA PHE A 45 7.44 -3.69 -4.89
C PHE A 45 8.35 -2.68 -4.19
N HIS A 46 8.75 -1.60 -4.85
CA HIS A 46 9.48 -0.52 -4.21
C HIS A 46 8.68 0.16 -3.09
N LEU A 47 7.37 0.33 -3.26
CA LEU A 47 6.49 0.83 -2.20
C LEU A 47 6.30 -0.24 -1.12
N ALA A 48 5.87 -1.45 -1.51
CA ALA A 48 5.54 -2.52 -0.57
C ALA A 48 6.66 -2.80 0.44
N LYS A 49 7.92 -2.84 -0.02
CA LYS A 49 9.08 -3.09 0.85
C LYS A 49 9.50 -1.90 1.72
N ARG A 50 8.87 -0.73 1.57
CA ARG A 50 9.17 0.51 2.35
C ARG A 50 8.08 0.79 3.38
N VAL A 51 6.84 0.34 3.15
CA VAL A 51 5.72 0.52 4.08
C VAL A 51 6.08 0.15 5.53
N PRO A 52 6.73 -0.99 5.84
CA PRO A 52 7.10 -1.30 7.23
C PRO A 52 8.00 -0.24 7.89
N GLY A 53 8.93 0.32 7.10
CA GLY A 53 9.83 1.39 7.54
C GLY A 53 9.10 2.72 7.72
N ILE A 54 8.11 3.02 6.86
CA ILE A 54 7.27 4.22 6.97
C ILE A 54 6.43 4.13 8.26
N VAL A 55 5.75 3.01 8.49
CA VAL A 55 4.96 2.74 9.71
C VAL A 55 5.84 2.82 10.97
N SER A 56 7.07 2.28 10.91
CA SER A 56 8.05 2.40 11.99
C SER A 56 8.41 3.84 12.34
N ARG A 57 8.49 4.74 11.34
CA ARG A 57 8.74 6.16 11.59
C ARG A 57 7.54 6.83 12.25
N VAL A 58 6.32 6.50 11.85
CA VAL A 58 5.09 6.97 12.52
C VAL A 58 5.07 6.54 13.98
N LYS A 59 5.45 5.28 14.30
CA LYS A 59 5.62 4.82 15.69
C LYS A 59 6.59 5.70 16.48
N GLN A 60 7.75 6.02 15.90
CA GLN A 60 8.74 6.89 16.55
C GLN A 60 8.15 8.28 16.85
N ARG A 61 7.34 8.83 15.93
CA ARG A 61 6.63 10.10 16.16
C ARG A 61 5.56 9.99 17.25
N ALA A 62 4.83 8.89 17.29
CA ALA A 62 3.84 8.64 18.35
C ALA A 62 4.51 8.62 19.74
N VAL A 63 5.64 7.92 19.88
CA VAL A 63 6.43 7.89 21.12
C VAL A 63 6.92 9.29 21.49
N ALA A 64 7.50 10.03 20.54
CA ALA A 64 8.00 11.39 20.79
C ALA A 64 6.88 12.37 21.19
N ALA A 65 5.68 12.18 20.67
CA ALA A 65 4.48 12.96 21.02
C ALA A 65 3.78 12.49 22.31
N GLY A 66 4.29 11.46 22.99
CA GLY A 66 3.68 10.89 24.20
C GLY A 66 2.43 10.04 23.95
N ARG A 67 2.14 9.67 22.69
CA ARG A 67 1.04 8.79 22.28
C ARG A 67 1.41 7.32 22.41
N THR A 68 1.78 6.90 23.61
CA THR A 68 2.16 5.50 23.87
C THR A 68 0.97 4.55 23.79
N ASP A 69 -0.25 5.06 23.93
CA ASP A 69 -1.52 4.33 23.88
C ASP A 69 -1.79 3.61 22.54
N ILE A 70 -1.18 4.06 21.44
CA ILE A 70 -1.35 3.45 20.10
C ILE A 70 -0.15 2.62 19.65
N THR A 71 0.95 2.63 20.40
CA THR A 71 2.23 2.05 19.93
C THR A 71 2.23 0.53 19.77
N SER A 72 1.44 -0.20 20.57
CA SER A 72 1.29 -1.65 20.42
C SER A 72 0.57 -2.01 19.12
N ASP A 73 -0.45 -1.22 18.76
CA ASP A 73 -1.22 -1.45 17.55
C ASP A 73 -0.39 -1.10 16.31
N ILE A 74 0.38 -0.01 16.38
CA ILE A 74 1.33 0.32 15.31
C ILE A 74 2.40 -0.77 15.16
N GLU A 75 2.87 -1.37 16.26
CA GLU A 75 3.83 -2.49 16.18
C GLU A 75 3.24 -3.70 15.47
N LYS A 76 1.98 -4.04 15.77
CA LYS A 76 1.25 -5.10 15.05
C LYS A 76 1.22 -4.80 13.55
N ASN A 77 0.85 -3.58 13.15
CA ASN A 77 0.85 -3.18 11.74
C ASN A 77 2.25 -3.32 11.11
N ILE A 78 3.34 -2.97 11.82
CA ILE A 78 4.71 -3.15 11.30
C ILE A 78 5.00 -4.63 11.03
N GLU A 79 4.62 -5.52 11.94
CA GLU A 79 4.81 -6.96 11.79
C GLU A 79 4.03 -7.51 10.58
N GLU A 80 2.76 -7.13 10.43
CA GLU A 80 1.88 -7.55 9.32
C GLU A 80 2.39 -7.00 7.98
N GLU A 81 2.72 -5.71 7.90
CA GLU A 81 3.29 -5.11 6.69
C GLU A 81 4.63 -5.72 6.30
N THR A 82 5.43 -6.16 7.28
CA THR A 82 6.68 -6.88 7.00
C THR A 82 6.39 -8.23 6.33
N GLN A 83 5.36 -8.94 6.78
CA GLN A 83 4.92 -10.20 6.16
C GLN A 83 4.35 -9.97 4.76
N HIS A 84 3.65 -8.85 4.54
CA HIS A 84 3.08 -8.48 3.23
C HIS A 84 4.14 -8.38 2.12
N VAL A 85 5.40 -8.04 2.46
CA VAL A 85 6.51 -8.01 1.49
C VAL A 85 6.72 -9.37 0.82
N ASP A 86 6.67 -10.45 1.59
CA ASP A 86 6.82 -11.82 1.05
C ASP A 86 5.57 -12.27 0.29
N LEU A 87 4.39 -11.80 0.68
CA LEU A 87 3.15 -12.05 -0.08
C LEU A 87 3.21 -11.38 -1.46
N TRP A 88 3.78 -10.17 -1.57
CA TRP A 88 3.98 -9.50 -2.85
C TRP A 88 4.96 -10.27 -3.76
N LYS A 89 6.02 -10.84 -3.19
CA LYS A 89 6.96 -11.70 -3.94
C LYS A 89 6.27 -12.95 -4.50
N ARG A 90 5.36 -13.57 -3.75
CA ARG A 90 4.55 -14.70 -4.22
C ARG A 90 3.64 -14.32 -5.39
N PHE A 91 3.04 -13.13 -5.33
CA PHE A 91 2.31 -12.57 -6.48
C PHE A 91 3.24 -12.38 -7.69
N ALA A 92 4.39 -11.74 -7.52
CA ALA A 92 5.35 -11.52 -8.60
C ALA A 92 5.87 -12.84 -9.23
N LYS A 93 6.06 -13.88 -8.41
CA LYS A 93 6.41 -15.24 -8.87
C LYS A 93 5.33 -15.86 -9.75
N SER A 94 4.06 -15.57 -9.48
CA SER A 94 2.93 -16.01 -10.33
C SER A 94 2.96 -15.34 -11.72
N LEU A 95 3.63 -14.19 -11.85
CA LEU A 95 3.92 -13.54 -13.13
C LEU A 95 5.20 -14.06 -13.81
N GLY A 96 5.93 -14.95 -13.15
CA GLY A 96 7.21 -15.49 -13.63
C GLY A 96 8.43 -14.66 -13.23
N VAL A 97 8.31 -13.75 -12.26
CA VAL A 97 9.43 -12.95 -11.76
C VAL A 97 10.03 -13.62 -10.53
N SER A 98 11.34 -13.84 -10.53
CA SER A 98 12.05 -14.39 -9.37
C SER A 98 12.32 -13.34 -8.29
N ASP A 99 12.49 -13.78 -7.05
CA ASP A 99 12.88 -12.91 -5.94
C ASP A 99 14.17 -12.13 -6.24
N ALA A 100 15.15 -12.78 -6.87
CA ALA A 100 16.41 -12.14 -7.24
C ALA A 100 16.19 -10.99 -8.25
N GLU A 101 15.30 -11.18 -9.23
CA GLU A 101 14.93 -10.11 -10.18
C GLU A 101 14.15 -8.98 -9.52
N MET A 102 13.27 -9.30 -8.55
CA MET A 102 12.52 -8.30 -7.78
C MET A 102 13.46 -7.44 -6.92
N GLU A 103 14.43 -8.07 -6.25
CA GLU A 103 15.39 -7.35 -5.38
C GLU A 103 16.41 -6.53 -6.18
N ALA A 104 16.84 -7.02 -7.34
CA ALA A 104 17.78 -6.32 -8.20
C ALA A 104 17.14 -5.17 -9.02
N TYR A 105 15.81 -5.11 -9.09
CA TYR A 105 15.11 -4.11 -9.91
C TYR A 105 15.29 -2.70 -9.35
N ILE A 106 15.69 -1.77 -10.23
CA ILE A 106 15.76 -0.35 -9.94
C ILE A 106 14.46 0.29 -10.47
N PRO A 107 13.58 0.81 -9.60
CA PRO A 107 12.32 1.43 -10.01
C PRO A 107 12.56 2.75 -10.74
N SER A 108 11.56 3.20 -11.50
CA SER A 108 11.62 4.50 -12.17
C SER A 108 11.82 5.66 -11.19
N LYS A 109 12.32 6.79 -11.71
CA LYS A 109 12.48 8.01 -10.91
C LYS A 109 11.14 8.47 -10.31
N THR A 110 10.05 8.36 -11.06
CA THR A 110 8.70 8.69 -10.59
C THR A 110 8.29 7.84 -9.39
N THR A 111 8.53 6.53 -9.41
CA THR A 111 8.25 5.64 -8.27
C THR A 111 9.13 5.97 -7.08
N GLN A 112 10.43 6.21 -7.30
CA GLN A 112 11.35 6.61 -6.22
C GLN A 112 10.92 7.91 -5.55
N ASP A 113 10.51 8.90 -6.34
CA ASP A 113 10.08 10.20 -5.82
C ASP A 113 8.77 10.07 -5.04
N ALA A 114 7.78 9.33 -5.56
CA ALA A 114 6.53 9.08 -4.87
C ALA A 114 6.72 8.37 -3.52
N VAL A 115 7.59 7.36 -3.46
CA VAL A 115 7.90 6.65 -2.20
C VAL A 115 8.71 7.55 -1.26
N SER A 116 9.67 8.31 -1.77
CA SER A 116 10.44 9.26 -0.96
C SER A 116 9.56 10.34 -0.33
N ASP A 117 8.53 10.82 -1.03
CA ASP A 117 7.61 11.81 -0.48
C ASP A 117 6.73 11.23 0.64
N LEU A 118 6.30 9.96 0.53
CA LEU A 118 5.64 9.25 1.64
C LEU A 118 6.56 9.07 2.84
N GLU A 119 7.82 8.69 2.62
CA GLU A 119 8.82 8.56 3.69
C GLU A 119 9.04 9.91 4.41
N LYS A 120 9.16 11.01 3.67
CA LYS A 120 9.32 12.36 4.24
C LYS A 120 8.11 12.78 5.08
N LEU A 121 6.89 12.45 4.66
CA LEU A 121 5.68 12.72 5.45
C LEU A 121 5.73 11.97 6.79
N ALA A 122 6.14 10.70 6.80
CA ALA A 122 6.32 9.94 8.04
C ALA A 122 7.53 10.41 8.89
N GLU A 123 8.51 11.08 8.28
CA GLU A 123 9.59 11.80 8.96
C GLU A 123 9.19 13.20 9.45
N GLY A 124 7.99 13.68 9.12
CA GLY A 124 7.43 14.96 9.58
C GLY A 124 6.89 14.89 11.01
N SER A 125 5.71 15.47 11.22
CA SER A 125 5.00 15.35 12.49
C SER A 125 4.28 13.99 12.63
N LEU A 126 3.70 13.72 13.81
CA LEU A 126 2.85 12.53 13.97
C LEU A 126 1.63 12.63 13.02
N GLU A 127 1.02 13.81 12.96
CA GLU A 127 -0.14 14.13 12.14
C GLU A 127 0.14 13.92 10.64
N ASP A 128 1.31 14.36 10.15
CA ASP A 128 1.73 14.12 8.77
C ASP A 128 1.81 12.62 8.47
N GLY A 129 2.46 11.86 9.36
CA GLY A 129 2.64 10.42 9.22
C GLY A 129 1.33 9.64 9.24
N VAL A 130 0.46 9.89 10.22
CA VAL A 130 -0.84 9.18 10.31
C VAL A 130 -1.76 9.58 9.16
N THR A 131 -1.73 10.83 8.70
CA THR A 131 -2.54 11.27 7.56
C THR A 131 -2.08 10.61 6.27
N ALA A 132 -0.77 10.50 6.04
CA ALA A 132 -0.21 9.83 4.88
C ALA A 132 -0.59 8.34 4.85
N MET A 133 -0.40 7.63 5.97
CA MET A 133 -0.74 6.21 6.07
C MET A 133 -2.25 5.98 5.93
N TYR A 134 -3.07 6.79 6.59
CA TYR A 134 -4.52 6.71 6.48
C TYR A 134 -5.01 6.91 5.03
N ALA A 135 -4.48 7.92 4.32
CA ALA A 135 -4.87 8.19 2.94
C ALA A 135 -4.50 7.04 1.99
N MET A 136 -3.34 6.41 2.22
CA MET A 136 -2.91 5.25 1.44
C MET A 136 -3.79 4.02 1.72
N GLU A 137 -3.89 3.63 2.99
CA GLU A 137 -4.54 2.38 3.41
C GLU A 137 -6.06 2.38 3.22
N LEU A 138 -6.74 3.52 3.40
CA LEU A 138 -8.20 3.63 3.21
C LEU A 138 -8.65 3.17 1.82
N SER A 139 -7.79 3.31 0.80
CA SER A 139 -8.10 2.94 -0.58
C SER A 139 -7.71 1.49 -0.92
N LEU A 140 -6.92 0.80 -0.08
CA LEU A 140 -6.35 -0.51 -0.40
C LEU A 140 -7.40 -1.61 -0.57
N PRO A 141 -8.50 -1.69 0.22
CA PRO A 141 -9.50 -2.74 0.02
C PRO A 141 -10.16 -2.70 -1.36
N GLU A 142 -10.55 -1.51 -1.83
CA GLU A 142 -11.16 -1.35 -3.15
C GLU A 142 -10.14 -1.65 -4.27
N ILE A 143 -8.89 -1.19 -4.11
CA ILE A 143 -7.81 -1.45 -5.06
C ILE A 143 -7.46 -2.94 -5.12
N ALA A 144 -7.36 -3.62 -3.97
CA ALA A 144 -7.04 -5.03 -3.87
C ALA A 144 -8.12 -5.88 -4.53
N LYS A 145 -9.40 -5.55 -4.30
CA LYS A 145 -10.53 -6.18 -4.99
C LYS A 145 -10.41 -6.03 -6.51
N THR A 146 -10.26 -4.81 -7.02
CA THR A 146 -10.13 -4.55 -8.47
C THR A 146 -8.93 -5.28 -9.06
N LYS A 147 -7.79 -5.31 -8.35
CA LYS A 147 -6.60 -6.04 -8.80
C LYS A 147 -6.90 -7.53 -8.93
N LYS A 148 -7.41 -8.14 -7.88
CA LYS A 148 -7.72 -9.57 -7.84
C LYS A 148 -8.73 -9.98 -8.93
N GLU A 149 -9.80 -9.23 -9.10
CA GLU A 149 -10.82 -9.50 -10.11
C GLU A 149 -10.22 -9.42 -11.54
N GLY A 150 -9.45 -8.37 -11.84
CA GLY A 150 -8.79 -8.24 -13.14
C GLY A 150 -7.75 -9.32 -13.44
N LEU A 151 -6.97 -9.74 -12.43
CA LEU A 151 -6.01 -10.86 -12.54
C LEU A 151 -6.70 -12.17 -12.93
N CYS A 152 -7.87 -12.44 -12.35
CA CYS A 152 -8.69 -13.58 -12.71
C CYS A 152 -9.25 -13.46 -14.13
N GLU A 153 -9.94 -12.36 -14.41
CA GLU A 153 -10.78 -12.20 -15.61
C GLU A 153 -9.95 -12.10 -16.89
N PHE A 154 -8.86 -11.33 -16.87
CA PHE A 154 -8.13 -10.99 -18.10
C PHE A 154 -6.81 -11.76 -18.26
N TYR A 155 -6.24 -12.27 -17.18
CA TYR A 155 -4.88 -12.83 -17.18
C TYR A 155 -4.81 -14.29 -16.73
N GLY A 156 -5.92 -14.90 -16.32
CA GLY A 156 -5.97 -16.31 -15.90
C GLY A 156 -5.15 -16.63 -14.64
N LEU A 157 -4.83 -15.61 -13.84
CA LEU A 157 -4.00 -15.74 -12.64
C LEU A 157 -4.89 -16.06 -11.43
N THR A 158 -5.26 -17.33 -11.26
CA THR A 158 -6.21 -17.78 -10.23
C THR A 158 -5.57 -18.55 -9.06
N SER A 159 -4.24 -18.67 -9.04
CA SER A 159 -3.53 -19.41 -8.00
C SER A 159 -3.62 -18.71 -6.63
N LYS A 160 -3.43 -19.48 -5.55
CA LYS A 160 -3.32 -18.90 -4.20
C LYS A 160 -2.22 -17.84 -4.12
N ASP A 161 -1.06 -18.11 -4.74
CA ASP A 161 0.08 -17.18 -4.73
C ASP A 161 -0.22 -15.89 -5.52
N ALA A 162 -1.04 -15.94 -6.56
CA ALA A 162 -1.45 -14.76 -7.32
C ALA A 162 -2.38 -13.84 -6.51
N HIS A 163 -3.08 -14.37 -5.50
CA HIS A 163 -4.13 -13.64 -4.77
C HIS A 163 -3.77 -13.28 -3.34
N VAL A 164 -2.89 -14.04 -2.68
CA VAL A 164 -2.69 -13.95 -1.22
C VAL A 164 -2.39 -12.54 -0.72
N TYR A 165 -1.59 -11.74 -1.44
CA TYR A 165 -1.35 -10.35 -1.06
C TYR A 165 -2.65 -9.52 -1.08
N PHE A 166 -3.45 -9.66 -2.14
CA PHE A 166 -4.70 -8.92 -2.28
C PHE A 166 -5.75 -9.40 -1.28
N ASP A 167 -5.76 -10.69 -0.93
CA ASP A 167 -6.68 -11.25 0.07
C ASP A 167 -6.47 -10.65 1.46
N GLU A 168 -5.21 -10.45 1.88
CA GLU A 168 -4.92 -9.75 3.14
C GLU A 168 -5.43 -8.30 3.09
N HIS A 169 -5.14 -7.58 2.01
CA HIS A 169 -5.51 -6.16 1.86
C HIS A 169 -7.02 -5.91 1.66
N LEU A 170 -7.84 -6.96 1.50
CA LEU A 170 -9.30 -6.82 1.61
C LEU A 170 -9.74 -6.52 3.06
N ASN A 171 -8.91 -6.84 4.05
CA ASN A 171 -9.18 -6.68 5.48
C ASN A 171 -8.36 -5.53 6.12
N GLU A 172 -7.93 -4.54 5.31
CA GLU A 172 -7.08 -3.42 5.73
C GLU A 172 -7.67 -2.52 6.84
N GLU A 173 -8.96 -2.65 7.16
CA GLU A 173 -9.61 -1.79 8.17
C GLU A 173 -8.95 -1.89 9.55
N GLU A 174 -8.40 -3.06 9.91
CA GLU A 174 -7.64 -3.18 11.14
C GLU A 174 -6.44 -2.23 11.16
N HIS A 175 -5.69 -2.12 10.05
CA HIS A 175 -4.55 -1.24 9.93
C HIS A 175 -4.96 0.23 10.03
N PHE A 176 -5.85 0.69 9.14
CA PHE A 176 -6.14 2.13 9.07
C PHE A 176 -6.98 2.64 10.24
N SER A 177 -7.64 1.75 10.99
CA SER A 177 -8.36 2.11 12.22
C SER A 177 -7.44 2.62 13.33
N VAL A 178 -6.17 2.18 13.35
CA VAL A 178 -5.15 2.63 14.31
C VAL A 178 -4.92 4.13 14.14
N TRP A 179 -4.82 4.61 12.89
CA TRP A 179 -4.59 6.02 12.58
C TRP A 179 -5.73 6.92 13.04
N ARG A 180 -6.98 6.44 12.96
CA ARG A 180 -8.18 7.19 13.39
C ARG A 180 -8.19 7.56 14.88
N LYS A 181 -7.30 6.98 15.69
CA LYS A 181 -7.10 7.31 17.11
C LYS A 181 -6.31 8.61 17.32
N VAL A 182 -5.85 9.26 16.24
CA VAL A 182 -5.14 10.53 16.26
C VAL A 182 -6.00 11.58 15.56
N GLU A 183 -6.26 12.69 16.25
CA GLU A 183 -6.83 13.89 15.62
C GLU A 183 -5.69 14.73 15.01
N VAL A 184 -5.95 15.35 13.86
CA VAL A 184 -4.95 16.08 13.06
C VAL A 184 -5.36 17.52 12.77
#